data_AF-A0A6A0HXU1-F1
#
_entry.id   AF-A0A6A0HXU1-F1
#
_cell.length_a   1.000
_cell.length_b   1.000
_cell.length_c   1.000
_cell.angle_alpha   90.00
_cell.angle_beta   90.00
_cell.angle_gamma   90.00
#
_symmetry.space_group_name_H-M   'P 1'
#
loop_
_entity.id
_entity.type
_entity.pdbx_description
1 polymer ?
#
loop_
_entity_poly.entity_id
_entity_poly.type
_entity_poly.pdbx_seq_one_letter_code
_entity_poly.pdbx_strand_id
1 'polypeptide(L)'
;MNRNAHGLPFLGYLLYPGRTRLAQRSRIRFLKKLRGYEENLILGIWTQSEYQAHVLPLIAFTEHAEAKEFRKKVNIGKSVFGQSRTFARRWF
;
A
#
# COMPACT_ATOMS: atom_id res chain seq x y z
N MET A 1 26.57 10.36 13.78
CA MET A 1 26.25 10.58 12.35
C MET A 1 24.90 9.93 12.04
N ASN A 2 23.86 10.74 11.83
CA ASN A 2 22.47 10.26 11.75
C ASN A 2 22.21 9.67 10.35
N ARG A 3 22.10 8.34 10.23
CA ARG A 3 21.92 7.65 8.94
C ARG A 3 20.46 7.74 8.47
N ASN A 4 19.99 8.94 8.16
CA ASN A 4 18.65 9.20 7.60
C ASN A 4 18.43 8.59 6.19
N ALA A 5 19.47 8.03 5.58
CA ALA A 5 19.41 7.38 4.27
C ALA A 5 18.68 6.02 4.27
N HIS A 6 18.60 5.34 5.41
CA HIS A 6 18.02 3.98 5.48
C HIS A 6 16.49 3.97 5.69
N GLY A 7 15.88 5.13 5.91
CA GLY A 7 14.47 5.26 6.25
C GLY A 7 14.16 4.79 7.67
N LEU A 8 13.16 5.42 8.28
CA LEU A 8 12.72 5.14 9.65
C LEU A 8 11.58 4.09 9.62
N PRO A 9 11.76 2.90 10.20
CA PRO A 9 10.67 1.94 10.32
C PRO A 9 9.60 2.46 11.30
N PHE A 10 8.34 2.51 10.87
CA PHE A 10 7.23 2.98 11.70
C PHE A 10 5.91 2.32 11.29
N LEU A 11 5.22 1.68 12.25
CA LEU A 11 3.91 1.01 12.06
C LEU A 11 3.84 0.08 10.84
N GLY A 12 4.93 -0.62 10.54
CA GLY A 12 4.99 -1.52 9.38
C GLY A 12 5.27 -0.83 8.04
N TYR A 13 5.57 0.46 8.05
CA TYR A 13 6.10 1.21 6.92
C TYR A 13 7.58 1.55 7.14
N LEU A 14 8.21 2.03 6.06
CA LEU A 14 9.54 2.60 6.05
C LEU A 14 9.42 4.06 5.55
N LEU A 15 9.58 5.00 6.47
CA LEU A 15 9.47 6.42 6.22
C LEU A 15 10.79 6.96 5.69
N TYR A 16 10.75 7.68 4.59
CA TYR A 16 11.86 8.47 4.07
C TYR A 16 11.41 9.92 3.94
N PRO A 17 12.35 10.88 3.87
CA PRO A 17 12.03 12.22 3.41
C PRO A 17 11.32 12.12 2.06
N GLY A 18 10.11 12.65 1.95
CA GLY A 18 9.41 12.64 0.66
C GLY A 18 8.97 11.27 0.13
N ARG A 19 9.05 10.16 0.90
CA ARG A 19 8.32 8.91 0.56
C ARG A 19 7.99 8.01 1.76
N THR A 20 6.95 7.20 1.65
CA THR A 20 6.57 6.17 2.64
C THR A 20 6.42 4.86 1.89
N ARG A 21 7.26 3.88 2.20
CA ARG A 21 7.22 2.56 1.58
C ARG A 21 6.64 1.56 2.56
N LEU A 22 6.04 0.48 2.05
CA LEU A 22 5.71 -0.64 2.91
C LEU A 22 7.00 -1.33 3.37
N ALA A 23 7.13 -1.63 4.66
CA ALA A 23 8.29 -2.35 5.15
C ALA A 23 8.30 -3.78 4.57
N GLN A 24 9.49 -4.33 4.29
CA GLN A 24 9.63 -5.67 3.71
C GLN A 24 8.89 -6.74 4.53
N ARG A 25 9.01 -6.70 5.87
CA ARG A 25 8.30 -7.61 6.78
C ARG A 25 6.78 -7.49 6.66
N SER A 26 6.25 -6.29 6.52
CA SER A 26 4.81 -6.05 6.32
C SER A 26 4.34 -6.58 4.97
N ARG A 27 5.13 -6.41 3.91
CA ARG A 27 4.83 -6.99 2.58
C ARG A 27 4.77 -8.52 2.64
N ILE A 28 5.74 -9.15 3.30
CA ILE A 28 5.75 -10.62 3.48
C ILE A 28 4.52 -11.08 4.26
N ARG A 29 4.19 -10.39 5.37
CA ARG A 29 2.97 -10.71 6.15
C ARG A 29 1.69 -10.54 5.35
N PHE A 30 1.59 -9.46 4.56
CA PHE A 30 0.46 -9.22 3.68
C PHE A 30 0.27 -10.39 2.70
N LEU A 31 1.34 -10.77 1.98
CA LEU A 31 1.29 -11.87 1.02
C LEU A 31 0.92 -13.20 1.68
N LYS A 32 1.52 -13.51 2.83
CA LYS A 32 1.21 -14.74 3.57
C LYS A 32 -0.26 -14.78 4.01
N LYS A 33 -0.79 -13.65 4.49
CA LYS A 33 -2.16 -13.55 4.98
C LYS A 33 -3.18 -13.61 3.85
N LEU A 34 -2.92 -12.90 2.75
CA LEU A 34 -3.76 -12.93 1.55
C LEU A 34 -3.86 -14.35 0.99
N ARG A 35 -2.73 -15.06 0.87
CA ARG A 35 -2.72 -16.45 0.41
C ARG A 35 -3.57 -17.36 1.28
N GLY A 36 -3.47 -17.24 2.61
CA GLY A 36 -4.30 -18.04 3.52
C GLY A 36 -5.81 -17.72 3.38
N TYR A 37 -6.15 -16.46 3.06
CA TYR A 37 -7.54 -16.06 2.83
C TYR A 37 -8.08 -16.59 1.50
N GLU A 38 -7.25 -16.58 0.46
CA GLU A 38 -7.57 -17.19 -0.84
C GLU A 38 -7.76 -18.70 -0.71
N GLU A 39 -6.89 -19.38 0.05
CA GLU A 39 -7.02 -20.81 0.36
C GLU A 39 -8.36 -21.10 1.07
N ASN A 40 -8.75 -20.29 2.05
CA ASN A 40 -10.05 -20.44 2.73
C ASN A 40 -11.25 -20.25 1.79
N LEU A 41 -11.15 -19.32 0.84
CA LEU A 41 -12.20 -19.12 -0.17
C LEU A 41 -12.28 -20.31 -1.13
N ILE A 42 -11.13 -20.79 -1.63
CA ILE A 42 -11.06 -21.92 -2.58
C ILE A 42 -11.58 -23.21 -1.93
N LEU A 43 -11.26 -23.45 -0.67
CA LEU A 43 -11.74 -24.59 0.09
C LEU A 43 -13.22 -24.47 0.51
N GLY A 44 -13.87 -23.34 0.21
CA GLY A 44 -15.26 -23.07 0.58
C GLY A 44 -15.47 -22.87 2.08
N ILE A 45 -14.40 -22.68 2.86
CA ILE A 45 -14.47 -22.37 4.29
C ILE A 45 -15.07 -20.98 4.48
N TRP A 46 -14.73 -20.05 3.58
CA TRP A 46 -15.29 -18.70 3.55
C TRP A 46 -16.12 -18.50 2.30
N THR A 47 -17.23 -17.78 2.47
CA THR A 47 -17.99 -17.20 1.38
C THR A 47 -17.23 -16.03 0.74
N GLN A 48 -17.64 -15.64 -0.47
CA GLN A 48 -17.07 -14.48 -1.16
C GLN A 48 -17.20 -13.18 -0.33
N SER A 49 -18.30 -13.03 0.41
CA SER A 49 -18.55 -11.87 1.26
C SER A 49 -17.59 -11.81 2.45
N GLU A 50 -17.36 -12.93 3.12
CA GLU A 50 -16.40 -13.03 4.23
C GLU A 50 -14.97 -12.78 3.75
N TYR A 51 -14.60 -13.38 2.62
CA TYR A 51 -13.30 -13.11 1.99
C TYR A 51 -13.12 -11.61 1.70
N GLN A 52 -14.11 -10.97 1.07
CA GLN A 52 -14.07 -9.53 0.79
C GLN A 52 -13.93 -8.70 2.07
N ALA A 53 -14.72 -8.99 3.10
CA ALA A 53 -14.68 -8.29 4.38
C ALA A 53 -13.29 -8.39 5.06
N HIS A 54 -12.60 -9.52 4.91
CA HIS A 54 -11.27 -9.73 5.45
C HIS A 54 -10.15 -9.12 4.60
N VAL A 55 -10.28 -9.11 3.27
CA VAL A 55 -9.24 -8.61 2.35
C VAL A 55 -9.23 -7.08 2.25
N LEU A 56 -10.39 -6.43 2.29
CA LEU A 56 -10.50 -4.96 2.22
C LEU A 56 -9.58 -4.21 3.21
N PRO A 57 -9.54 -4.53 4.52
CA PRO A 57 -8.64 -3.85 5.45
C PRO A 57 -7.15 -4.12 5.17
N LEU A 58 -6.80 -5.30 4.63
CA LEU A 58 -5.43 -5.61 4.20
C LEU A 58 -5.00 -4.72 3.03
N ILE A 59 -5.88 -4.55 2.04
CA ILE A 59 -5.63 -3.69 0.88
C ILE A 59 -5.51 -2.23 1.32
N ALA A 60 -6.47 -1.72 2.11
CA ALA A 60 -6.48 -0.34 2.59
C ALA A 60 -5.20 0.04 3.34
N PHE A 61 -4.63 -0.90 4.12
CA PHE A 61 -3.34 -0.70 4.78
C PHE A 61 -2.19 -0.50 3.77
N THR A 62 -2.16 -1.25 2.67
CA THR A 62 -1.13 -1.10 1.64
C THR A 62 -1.33 0.15 0.77
N GLU A 63 -2.59 0.49 0.46
CA GLU A 63 -2.95 1.70 -0.30
C GLU A 63 -2.52 2.98 0.41
N HIS A 64 -2.50 3.01 1.75
CA HIS A 64 -2.04 4.19 2.47
C HIS A 64 -0.58 4.56 2.15
N ALA A 65 0.29 3.57 1.90
CA ALA A 65 1.67 3.83 1.46
C ALA A 65 1.68 4.42 0.04
N GLU A 66 0.94 3.82 -0.89
CA GLU A 66 0.87 4.25 -2.29
C GLU A 66 0.24 5.64 -2.44
N ALA A 67 -0.86 5.91 -1.73
CA ALA A 67 -1.52 7.22 -1.73
C ALA A 67 -0.59 8.33 -1.21
N LYS A 68 0.30 8.03 -0.26
CA LYS A 68 1.33 8.98 0.20
C LYS A 68 2.36 9.25 -0.89
N GLU A 69 2.82 8.23 -1.62
CA GLU A 69 3.71 8.42 -2.77
C GLU A 69 3.04 9.28 -3.85
N PHE A 70 1.79 8.98 -4.17
CA PHE A 70 1.00 9.74 -5.15
C PHE A 70 0.88 11.23 -4.77
N ARG A 71 0.48 11.54 -3.53
CA ARG A 71 0.38 12.95 -3.06
C ARG A 71 1.70 13.70 -3.14
N LYS A 72 2.83 13.01 -2.91
CA LYS A 72 4.15 13.63 -3.01
C LYS A 72 4.53 13.90 -4.45
N LYS A 73 4.23 12.98 -5.38
CA LYS A 73 4.38 13.22 -6.82
C LYS A 73 3.56 14.44 -7.27
N VAL A 74 2.32 14.55 -6.80
CA VAL A 74 1.45 15.71 -7.07
C VAL A 74 2.01 17.00 -6.46
N ASN A 75 2.50 16.97 -5.22
CA ASN A 75 3.07 18.16 -4.56
C ASN A 75 4.39 18.62 -5.19
N ILE A 76 5.23 17.69 -5.67
CA ILE A 76 6.45 18.04 -6.44
C ILE A 76 6.05 18.64 -7.79
N GLY A 77 5.03 18.10 -8.46
CA GLY A 77 4.48 18.67 -9.69
C GLY A 77 3.84 20.05 -9.51
N LYS A 78 3.38 20.41 -8.31
CA LYS A 78 2.85 21.76 -8.02
C LYS A 78 3.95 22.82 -7.81
N SER A 79 5.18 22.41 -7.51
CA SER A 79 6.36 23.29 -7.50
C SER A 79 6.88 23.56 -8.92
N VAL A 80 6.59 22.65 -9.86
CA VAL A 80 7.09 22.68 -11.23
C VAL A 80 5.91 22.54 -12.20
N PHE A 81 5.22 23.66 -12.44
CA PHE A 81 4.26 23.89 -13.55
C PHE A 81 2.93 23.11 -13.58
N GLY A 82 1.88 23.85 -13.94
CA GLY A 82 0.51 23.36 -14.10
C GLY A 82 0.29 22.41 -15.29
N GLN A 83 -0.93 21.85 -15.29
CA GLN A 83 -1.58 21.05 -16.34
C GLN A 83 -0.91 19.73 -16.75
N SER A 84 -1.51 18.60 -16.32
CA SER A 84 -2.48 17.89 -17.17
C SER A 84 -2.99 16.62 -16.49
N ARG A 85 -4.30 16.42 -16.63
CA ARG A 85 -5.08 15.30 -16.13
C ARG A 85 -4.69 14.02 -16.85
N THR A 86 -4.49 12.93 -16.11
CA THR A 86 -5.11 11.65 -16.50
C THR A 86 -5.23 10.73 -15.28
N PHE A 87 -6.48 10.36 -15.06
CA PHE A 87 -7.04 9.66 -13.93
C PHE A 87 -6.94 8.14 -14.16
N ALA A 88 -6.78 7.44 -13.04
CA ALA A 88 -6.81 5.99 -12.90
C ALA A 88 -7.84 5.29 -13.82
N ARG A 89 -7.37 4.33 -14.61
CA ARG A 89 -8.17 3.22 -15.15
C ARG A 89 -7.26 2.06 -15.48
N ARG A 90 -7.10 1.08 -14.58
CA ARG A 90 -6.81 -0.32 -14.94
C ARG A 90 -6.82 -1.28 -13.75
N TRP A 91 -7.84 -1.26 -12.89
CA TRP A 91 -8.18 -2.41 -12.02
C TRP A 91 -9.67 -2.33 -11.65
N PHE A 92 -10.52 -2.38 -12.67
CA PHE A 92 -11.86 -2.98 -12.71
C PHE A 92 -12.10 -3.33 -14.18
#